data_AF-A0A208Y1I2-F1
#
_entry.id   AF-A0A208Y1I2-F1
#
_cell.length_a   1.000
_cell.length_b   1.000
_cell.length_c   1.000
_cell.angle_alpha   90.00
_cell.angle_beta   90.00
_cell.angle_gamma   90.00
#
_symmetry.space_group_name_H-M   'P 1'
#
loop_
_entity.id
_entity.type
_entity.pdbx_description
1 polymer ?
#
loop_
_entity_poly.entity_id
_entity_poly.type
_entity_poly.pdbx_seq_one_letter_code
_entity_poly.pdbx_strand_id
1 'polypeptide(L)'
;MSFASLLGRIALWAALYVACAYLSFALDDPVTQVSFVWFPAGVAVAAFFAMPRAAWAALTAALFAADLALSALTGHPLIPSAWLAGLSLASTLGIAWLSQRYAQGRDDLHAVLGWVAVTFVVSAVAAVCGSAGLALIKHEVLWEAVSDLAWIWWAATVTGVLFGVSVLMGFMGFRTIEAPPGPIGRTVGIAAWLLLAAMTWYVFGVHRPSMSEAPLLLGLACIPLALATVATLSGGNRMGSLAVLTMAAIVIYHSNAGRGPFFLRGFLPGEPLLLAQCYLVSVAMLQVFVRVLTRGIRRPRTAGADGTGGRETLYRLDLASGTIVWDAPPDARPGPGTLDEVLRQVHPDDRQGLRDRLRAADGTPGLERPFPFRLATAPDQWTTVVDLNRGAMMGPDGAFIIGSWRLPTPHHGA
;
A
#
# COMPACT_ATOMS: atom_id res chain seq x y z
N MET A 1 -4.53 16.52 18.73
CA MET A 1 -4.44 15.19 19.39
C MET A 1 -4.11 15.42 20.85
N SER A 2 -4.82 14.78 21.79
CA SER A 2 -4.46 14.91 23.21
C SER A 2 -3.12 14.20 23.46
N PHE A 3 -2.29 14.74 24.36
CA PHE A 3 -0.98 14.18 24.70
C PHE A 3 -1.09 12.70 25.14
N ALA A 4 -2.13 12.34 25.91
CA ALA A 4 -2.41 10.97 26.31
C ALA A 4 -2.69 10.03 25.12
N SER A 5 -3.40 10.50 24.09
CA SER A 5 -3.63 9.71 22.88
C SER A 5 -2.38 9.49 22.04
N LEU A 6 -1.41 10.40 22.11
CA LEU A 6 -0.11 10.28 21.45
C LEU A 6 0.76 9.23 22.15
N LEU A 7 0.89 9.33 23.47
CA LEU A 7 1.61 8.37 24.31
C LEU A 7 1.09 6.95 24.13
N GLY A 8 -0.24 6.76 24.16
CA GLY A 8 -0.85 5.46 23.93
C GLY A 8 -0.51 4.86 22.56
N ARG A 9 -0.44 5.69 21.51
CA ARG A 9 -0.02 5.23 20.17
C ARG A 9 1.46 4.89 20.10
N ILE A 10 2.34 5.69 20.74
CA ILE A 10 3.78 5.40 20.81
C ILE A 10 4.00 4.07 21.53
N ALA A 11 3.33 3.86 22.68
CA ALA A 11 3.40 2.62 23.44
C ALA A 11 2.92 1.41 22.62
N LEU A 12 1.83 1.56 21.87
CA LEU A 12 1.33 0.50 20.98
C LEU A 12 2.37 0.13 19.89
N TRP A 13 2.98 1.13 19.25
CA TRP A 13 4.01 0.89 18.24
C TRP A 13 5.26 0.26 18.83
N ALA A 14 5.69 0.69 20.01
CA ALA A 14 6.82 0.09 20.72
C ALA A 14 6.52 -1.36 21.12
N ALA A 15 5.32 -1.66 21.61
CA ALA A 15 4.91 -3.02 21.94
C ALA A 15 4.89 -3.93 20.70
N LEU A 16 4.36 -3.43 19.57
CA LEU A 16 4.36 -4.17 18.31
C LEU A 16 5.79 -4.39 17.78
N TYR A 17 6.66 -3.38 17.90
CA TYR A 17 8.07 -3.49 17.53
C TYR A 17 8.77 -4.58 18.35
N VAL A 18 8.59 -4.59 19.68
CA VAL A 18 9.16 -5.61 20.57
C VAL A 18 8.64 -7.01 20.25
N ALA A 19 7.33 -7.16 20.01
CA ALA A 19 6.74 -8.45 19.65
C ALA A 19 7.33 -8.99 18.32
N CYS A 20 7.47 -8.12 17.32
CA CYS A 20 8.11 -8.48 16.06
C CYS A 20 9.61 -8.78 16.21
N ALA A 21 10.32 -8.05 17.09
CA ALA A 21 11.74 -8.26 17.33
C ALA A 21 11.97 -9.59 18.03
N TYR A 22 11.15 -9.90 19.04
CA TYR A 22 11.16 -11.20 19.69
C TYR A 22 10.87 -12.35 18.72
N LEU A 23 9.90 -12.18 17.81
CA LEU A 23 9.61 -13.18 16.78
C LEU A 23 10.79 -13.35 15.80
N SER A 24 11.43 -12.25 15.40
CA SER A 24 12.64 -12.29 14.56
C SER A 24 13.78 -13.04 15.26
N PHE A 25 14.07 -12.76 16.53
CA PHE A 25 15.08 -13.49 17.30
C PHE A 25 14.74 -14.97 17.50
N ALA A 26 13.46 -15.31 17.68
CA ALA A 26 13.03 -16.70 17.78
C ALA A 26 13.20 -17.49 16.46
N LEU A 27 13.37 -16.79 15.34
CA LEU A 27 13.58 -17.34 14.00
C LEU A 27 15.04 -17.22 13.54
N ASP A 28 15.95 -16.78 14.42
CA ASP A 28 17.38 -16.67 14.11
C ASP A 28 17.99 -18.03 13.80
N ASP A 29 18.90 -18.03 12.84
CA ASP A 29 19.78 -19.17 12.62
C ASP A 29 20.92 -19.15 13.65
N PRO A 30 21.09 -20.23 14.42
CA PRO A 30 22.12 -20.32 15.45
C PRO A 30 23.55 -20.12 14.94
N VAL A 31 23.81 -20.28 13.64
CA VAL A 31 25.15 -20.10 13.05
C VAL A 31 25.47 -18.64 12.73
N THR A 32 24.52 -17.88 12.19
CA THR A 32 24.78 -16.51 11.71
C THR A 32 24.37 -15.43 12.71
N GLN A 33 23.57 -15.75 13.73
CA GLN A 33 23.02 -14.80 14.72
C GLN A 33 22.36 -13.56 14.08
N VAL A 34 21.86 -13.69 12.86
CA VAL A 34 21.20 -12.63 12.11
C VAL A 34 19.85 -13.14 11.66
N SER A 35 18.79 -12.42 12.04
CA SER A 35 17.44 -12.76 11.62
C SER A 35 17.32 -12.63 10.12
N PHE A 36 17.00 -13.71 9.42
CA PHE A 36 16.79 -13.64 7.97
C PHE A 36 15.61 -12.74 7.58
N VAL A 37 14.64 -12.50 8.47
CA VAL A 37 13.65 -11.41 8.34
C VAL A 37 13.67 -10.54 9.57
N TRP A 38 13.89 -9.24 9.38
CA TRP A 38 13.78 -8.26 10.45
C TRP A 38 12.42 -7.56 10.39
N PHE A 39 11.38 -8.22 10.93
CA PHE A 39 10.03 -7.66 11.02
C PHE A 39 9.94 -6.28 11.69
N PRO A 40 10.77 -5.93 12.69
CA PRO A 40 10.71 -4.63 13.34
C PRO A 40 10.93 -3.46 12.39
N ALA A 41 11.74 -3.61 11.33
CA ALA A 41 11.95 -2.53 10.37
C ALA A 41 10.65 -2.13 9.66
N GLY A 42 9.80 -3.09 9.29
CA GLY A 42 8.50 -2.79 8.70
C GLY A 42 7.53 -2.13 9.67
N VAL A 43 7.56 -2.52 10.95
CA VAL A 43 6.79 -1.85 12.02
C VAL A 43 7.24 -0.40 12.18
N ALA A 44 8.54 -0.14 12.23
CA ALA A 44 9.11 1.19 12.39
C ALA A 44 8.71 2.12 11.23
N VAL A 45 8.90 1.67 9.98
CA VAL A 45 8.50 2.47 8.79
C VAL A 45 6.99 2.73 8.78
N ALA A 46 6.16 1.72 9.09
CA ALA A 46 4.72 1.88 9.19
C ALA A 46 4.31 2.90 10.29
N ALA A 47 4.99 2.86 11.43
CA ALA A 47 4.78 3.79 12.54
C ALA A 47 5.14 5.23 12.14
N PHE A 48 6.26 5.45 11.46
CA PHE A 48 6.66 6.79 10.97
C PHE A 48 5.68 7.34 9.94
N PHE A 49 5.12 6.49 9.09
CA PHE A 49 4.06 6.93 8.20
C PHE A 49 2.77 7.28 8.94
N ALA A 50 2.39 6.52 9.97
CA ALA A 50 1.13 6.69 10.71
C ALA A 50 1.13 7.85 11.70
N MET A 51 2.31 8.25 12.18
CA MET A 51 2.47 9.29 13.20
C MET A 51 2.78 10.66 12.57
N PRO A 52 2.33 11.76 13.19
CA PRO A 52 2.70 13.11 12.76
C PRO A 52 4.21 13.33 12.92
N ARG A 53 4.82 14.14 12.05
CA ARG A 53 6.27 14.41 12.06
C ARG A 53 6.79 14.95 13.39
N ALA A 54 5.97 15.70 14.13
CA ALA A 54 6.32 16.21 15.45
C ALA A 54 6.58 15.09 16.49
N ALA A 55 6.02 13.89 16.29
CA ALA A 55 6.17 12.75 17.19
C ALA A 55 7.33 11.82 16.79
N TRP A 56 8.00 12.08 15.66
CA TRP A 56 9.04 11.17 15.14
C TRP A 56 10.21 11.03 16.10
N ALA A 57 10.70 12.13 16.70
CA ALA A 57 11.80 12.06 17.65
C ALA A 57 11.45 11.21 18.89
N ALA A 58 10.25 11.40 19.45
CA ALA A 58 9.77 10.62 20.59
C ALA A 58 9.56 9.14 20.23
N LEU A 59 9.04 8.86 19.03
CA LEU A 59 8.88 7.50 18.53
C LEU A 59 10.24 6.82 18.34
N THR A 60 11.20 7.48 17.70
CA THR A 60 12.57 6.95 17.53
C THR A 60 13.21 6.63 18.87
N ALA A 61 13.10 7.55 19.86
CA ALA A 61 13.63 7.31 21.20
C ALA A 61 12.97 6.11 21.88
N ALA A 62 11.64 5.96 21.75
CA ALA A 62 10.91 4.83 22.32
C ALA A 62 11.29 3.50 21.67
N LEU A 63 11.41 3.45 20.34
CA LEU A 63 11.84 2.24 19.61
C LEU A 63 13.28 1.88 19.92
N PHE A 64 14.18 2.86 20.02
CA PHE A 64 15.58 2.66 20.38
C PHE A 64 15.72 2.10 21.79
N ALA A 65 15.00 2.68 22.76
CA ALA A 65 14.97 2.19 24.13
C ALA A 65 14.41 0.77 24.21
N ALA A 66 13.37 0.46 23.43
CA ALA A 66 12.78 -0.88 23.37
C ALA A 66 13.75 -1.93 22.80
N ASP A 67 14.48 -1.59 21.74
CA ASP A 67 15.47 -2.47 21.10
C ASP A 67 16.67 -2.76 22.02
N LEU A 68 17.15 -1.72 22.72
CA LEU A 68 18.20 -1.84 23.73
C LEU A 68 17.75 -2.65 24.95
N ALA A 69 16.54 -2.41 25.44
CA ALA A 69 15.98 -3.17 26.57
C ALA A 69 15.85 -4.65 26.19
N LEU A 70 15.38 -4.96 24.99
CA LEU A 70 15.27 -6.33 24.50
C LEU A 70 16.66 -6.99 24.35
N SER A 71 17.63 -6.25 23.80
CA SER A 71 19.03 -6.71 23.69
C SER A 71 19.65 -7.01 25.07
N ALA A 72 19.38 -6.15 26.06
CA ALA A 72 19.87 -6.34 27.43
C ALA A 72 19.23 -7.57 28.11
N LEU A 73 17.92 -7.78 27.91
CA LEU A 73 17.19 -8.92 28.46
C LEU A 73 17.60 -10.26 27.84
N THR A 74 18.05 -10.24 26.59
CA THR A 74 18.53 -11.43 25.86
C THR A 74 20.03 -11.68 26.03
N GLY A 75 20.73 -10.80 26.76
CA GLY A 75 22.16 -10.95 27.07
C GLY A 75 23.10 -10.53 25.94
N HIS A 76 22.61 -9.82 24.93
CA HIS A 76 23.46 -9.29 23.86
C HIS A 76 24.31 -8.08 24.34
N PRO A 77 25.52 -7.90 23.80
CA PRO A 77 26.41 -6.82 24.20
C PRO A 77 25.83 -5.45 23.81
N LEU A 78 25.76 -4.53 24.79
CA LEU A 78 25.06 -3.26 24.62
C LEU A 78 25.67 -2.34 23.54
N ILE A 79 26.99 -2.34 23.36
CA ILE A 79 27.66 -1.43 22.42
C ILE A 79 27.33 -1.79 20.96
N PRO A 80 27.56 -3.05 20.48
CA PRO A 80 27.11 -3.49 19.17
C PRO A 80 25.60 -3.33 18.96
N SER A 81 24.80 -3.66 19.98
CA SER A 81 23.34 -3.51 19.91
C SER A 81 22.91 -2.05 19.75
N ALA A 82 23.52 -1.12 20.47
CA ALA A 82 23.23 0.31 20.34
C ALA A 82 23.58 0.85 18.94
N TRP A 83 24.70 0.40 18.38
CA TRP A 83 25.10 0.76 17.02
C TRP A 83 24.08 0.26 15.98
N LEU A 84 23.74 -1.03 16.04
CA LEU A 84 22.79 -1.65 15.12
C LEU A 84 21.38 -1.06 15.25
N ALA A 85 20.90 -0.87 16.48
CA ALA A 85 19.63 -0.23 16.79
C ALA A 85 19.57 1.20 16.20
N GLY A 86 20.63 1.97 16.44
CA GLY A 86 20.74 3.34 15.94
C GLY A 86 20.69 3.40 14.42
N LEU A 87 21.45 2.53 13.73
CA LEU A 87 21.48 2.52 12.28
C LEU A 87 20.19 1.98 11.65
N SER A 88 19.58 0.95 12.26
CA SER A 88 18.29 0.41 11.83
C SER A 88 17.17 1.45 11.96
N LEU A 89 17.17 2.24 13.03
CA LEU A 89 16.20 3.33 13.19
C LEU A 89 16.49 4.52 12.27
N ALA A 90 17.76 4.85 12.05
CA ALA A 90 18.14 5.88 11.09
C ALA A 90 17.74 5.50 9.65
N SER A 91 17.93 4.24 9.27
CA SER A 91 17.57 3.75 7.94
C SER A 91 16.05 3.71 7.75
N THR A 92 15.29 3.20 8.72
CA THR A 92 13.81 3.18 8.66
C THR A 92 13.20 4.58 8.68
N LEU A 93 13.77 5.51 9.46
CA LEU A 93 13.43 6.93 9.42
C LEU A 93 13.73 7.55 8.05
N GLY A 94 14.91 7.25 7.49
CA GLY A 94 15.32 7.69 6.15
C GLY A 94 14.40 7.17 5.05
N ILE A 95 13.99 5.90 5.11
CA ILE A 95 13.02 5.29 4.20
C ILE A 95 11.69 6.05 4.28
N ALA A 96 11.15 6.26 5.49
CA ALA A 96 9.88 6.94 5.68
C ALA A 96 9.93 8.42 5.21
N TRP A 97 11.02 9.12 5.52
CA TRP A 97 11.20 10.53 5.13
C TRP A 97 11.33 10.68 3.61
N LEU A 98 12.21 9.90 2.98
CA LEU A 98 12.49 10.02 1.55
C LEU A 98 11.31 9.55 0.69
N SER A 99 10.62 8.49 1.11
CA SER A 99 9.40 8.03 0.45
C SER A 99 8.25 9.04 0.57
N GLN A 100 8.04 9.65 1.74
CA GLN A 100 7.05 10.74 1.89
C GLN A 100 7.37 11.94 1.01
N ARG A 101 8.65 12.31 0.87
CA ARG A 101 9.08 13.42 0.00
C ARG A 101 8.87 13.08 -1.47
N TYR A 102 9.20 11.86 -1.89
CA TYR A 102 9.04 11.41 -3.27
C TYR A 102 7.57 11.26 -3.70
N ALA A 103 6.69 10.96 -2.73
CA ALA A 103 5.25 10.81 -2.95
C ALA A 103 4.49 12.15 -3.07
N GLN A 104 5.10 13.30 -2.73
CA GLN A 104 4.43 14.60 -2.84
C GLN A 104 4.14 14.95 -4.31
N GLY A 105 2.86 15.01 -4.67
CA GLY A 105 2.40 15.44 -5.99
C GLY A 105 2.46 14.38 -7.09
N ARG A 106 2.63 13.09 -6.76
CA ARG A 106 2.65 11.98 -7.73
C ARG A 106 1.50 10.99 -7.51
N ASP A 107 1.17 10.21 -8.54
CA ASP A 107 0.15 9.16 -8.47
C ASP A 107 0.49 8.07 -7.45
N ASP A 108 -0.54 7.41 -6.90
CA ASP A 108 -0.41 6.33 -5.91
C ASP A 108 0.56 5.21 -6.35
N LEU A 109 0.62 4.89 -7.65
CA LEU A 109 1.54 3.90 -8.20
C LEU A 109 3.00 4.37 -8.14
N HIS A 110 3.25 5.62 -8.54
CA HIS A 110 4.59 6.22 -8.48
C HIS A 110 5.06 6.37 -7.02
N ALA A 111 4.15 6.64 -6.09
CA ALA A 111 4.45 6.66 -4.67
C ALA A 111 4.87 5.28 -4.14
N VAL A 112 4.18 4.21 -4.53
CA VAL A 112 4.55 2.83 -4.15
C VAL A 112 5.87 2.42 -4.79
N LEU A 113 6.06 2.64 -6.09
CA LEU A 113 7.33 2.34 -6.77
C LEU A 113 8.51 3.13 -6.16
N GLY A 114 8.27 4.40 -5.85
CA GLY A 114 9.25 5.25 -5.16
C GLY A 114 9.60 4.73 -3.76
N TRP A 115 8.61 4.30 -2.98
CA TRP A 115 8.84 3.68 -1.68
C TRP A 115 9.64 2.37 -1.78
N VAL A 116 9.32 1.51 -2.75
CA VAL A 116 10.10 0.29 -3.01
C VAL A 116 11.54 0.66 -3.36
N ALA A 117 11.77 1.53 -4.34
CA ALA A 117 13.12 1.95 -4.74
C ALA A 117 13.93 2.57 -3.58
N VAL A 118 13.30 3.46 -2.80
CA VAL A 118 13.91 4.06 -1.60
C VAL A 118 14.28 3.00 -0.57
N THR A 119 13.40 2.01 -0.34
CA THR A 119 13.66 0.90 0.60
C THR A 119 14.88 0.11 0.18
N PHE A 120 15.02 -0.24 -1.10
CA PHE A 120 16.19 -0.95 -1.63
C PHE A 120 17.49 -0.15 -1.44
N VAL A 121 17.50 1.13 -1.82
CA VAL A 121 18.71 1.98 -1.78
C VAL A 121 19.13 2.28 -0.35
N VAL A 122 18.20 2.74 0.50
CA VAL A 122 18.53 3.11 1.89
C VAL A 122 18.93 1.88 2.69
N SER A 123 18.28 0.72 2.47
CA SER A 123 18.69 -0.52 3.14
C SER A 123 20.08 -0.98 2.70
N ALA A 124 20.46 -0.78 1.43
CA ALA A 124 21.80 -1.15 0.95
C ALA A 124 22.89 -0.31 1.62
N VAL A 125 22.68 1.01 1.69
CA VAL A 125 23.59 1.92 2.39
C VAL A 125 23.67 1.57 3.88
N ALA A 126 22.54 1.33 4.53
CA ALA A 126 22.50 0.95 5.94
C ALA A 126 23.24 -0.37 6.19
N ALA A 127 23.02 -1.36 5.33
CA ALA A 127 23.65 -2.67 5.46
C ALA A 127 25.18 -2.59 5.39
N VAL A 128 25.72 -1.84 4.41
CA VAL A 128 27.16 -1.61 4.29
C VAL A 128 27.70 -0.81 5.47
N CYS A 129 27.02 0.27 5.87
CA CYS A 129 27.48 1.13 6.96
C CYS A 129 27.54 0.39 8.30
N GLY A 130 26.55 -0.44 8.61
CA GLY A 130 26.55 -1.11 9.90
C GLY A 130 27.33 -2.42 9.91
N SER A 131 27.50 -3.13 8.79
CA SER A 131 28.47 -4.25 8.74
C SER A 131 29.90 -3.72 8.87
N ALA A 132 30.24 -2.63 8.18
CA ALA A 132 31.52 -1.95 8.36
C ALA A 132 31.71 -1.44 9.79
N GLY A 133 30.69 -0.81 10.38
CA GLY A 133 30.74 -0.35 11.77
C GLY A 133 30.90 -1.50 12.77
N LEU A 134 30.23 -2.63 12.55
CA LEU A 134 30.36 -3.82 13.40
C LEU A 134 31.78 -4.40 13.30
N ALA A 135 32.35 -4.48 12.09
CA ALA A 135 33.71 -4.96 11.87
C ALA A 135 34.73 -4.09 12.62
N LEU A 136 34.55 -2.77 12.63
CA LEU A 136 35.38 -1.84 13.39
C LEU A 136 35.25 -2.03 14.91
N ILE A 137 34.04 -2.28 15.42
CA ILE A 137 33.77 -2.51 16.85
C ILE A 137 34.36 -3.85 17.31
N LYS A 138 34.27 -4.89 16.47
CA LYS A 138 34.76 -6.24 16.78
C LYS A 138 36.23 -6.47 16.44
N HIS A 139 36.90 -5.48 15.83
CA HIS A 139 38.26 -5.58 15.31
C HIS A 139 38.45 -6.73 14.30
N GLU A 140 37.46 -6.95 13.43
CA GLU A 140 37.47 -7.96 12.37
C GLU A 140 37.95 -7.37 11.03
N VAL A 141 38.29 -8.24 10.06
CA VAL A 141 38.69 -7.82 8.71
C VAL A 141 37.47 -7.23 7.99
N LEU A 142 37.56 -5.94 7.65
CA LEU A 142 36.43 -5.16 7.12
C LEU A 142 35.84 -5.76 5.83
N TRP A 143 36.67 -6.31 4.95
CA TRP A 143 36.21 -6.87 3.68
C TRP A 143 35.34 -8.12 3.85
N GLU A 144 35.80 -9.08 4.67
CA GLU A 144 35.09 -10.35 4.92
C GLU A 144 33.80 -10.11 5.70
N ALA A 145 33.85 -9.26 6.73
CA ALA A 145 32.67 -8.91 7.51
C ALA A 145 31.60 -8.19 6.66
N VAL A 146 32.01 -7.31 5.74
CA VAL A 146 31.07 -6.62 4.86
C VAL A 146 30.50 -7.56 3.79
N SER A 147 31.31 -8.42 3.17
CA SER A 147 30.81 -9.33 2.13
C SER A 147 29.77 -10.30 2.66
N ASP A 148 30.00 -10.83 3.86
CA ASP A 148 29.17 -11.91 4.40
C ASP A 148 27.93 -11.36 5.10
N LEU A 149 28.07 -10.27 5.87
CA LEU A 149 26.99 -9.73 6.69
C LEU A 149 26.08 -8.75 5.93
N ALA A 150 26.62 -7.95 5.01
CA ALA A 150 25.85 -6.88 4.38
C ALA A 150 24.69 -7.44 3.54
N TRP A 151 24.89 -8.54 2.81
CA TRP A 151 23.84 -9.13 1.99
C TRP A 151 22.68 -9.67 2.84
N ILE A 152 23.00 -10.40 3.91
CA ILE A 152 22.00 -10.99 4.81
C ILE A 152 21.19 -9.86 5.47
N TRP A 153 21.87 -8.84 6.00
CA TRP A 153 21.20 -7.76 6.68
C TRP A 153 20.38 -6.87 5.74
N TRP A 154 20.89 -6.64 4.53
CA TRP A 154 20.15 -5.95 3.48
C TRP A 154 18.86 -6.70 3.13
N ALA A 155 18.95 -8.01 2.86
CA ALA A 155 17.81 -8.84 2.54
C ALA A 155 16.78 -8.85 3.69
N ALA A 156 17.23 -9.02 4.93
CA ALA A 156 16.38 -9.01 6.11
C ALA A 156 15.64 -7.68 6.31
N THR A 157 16.31 -6.55 6.04
CA THR A 157 15.72 -5.22 6.17
C THR A 157 14.72 -4.95 5.05
N VAL A 158 15.08 -5.24 3.79
CA VAL A 158 14.19 -5.04 2.64
C VAL A 158 12.94 -5.88 2.78
N THR A 159 13.08 -7.18 3.06
CA THR A 159 11.94 -8.09 3.20
C THR A 159 11.05 -7.69 4.38
N GLY A 160 11.65 -7.34 5.52
CA GLY A 160 10.95 -6.85 6.71
C GLY A 160 10.14 -5.58 6.45
N VAL A 161 10.73 -4.59 5.76
CA VAL A 161 10.04 -3.34 5.42
C VAL A 161 8.91 -3.58 4.43
N LEU A 162 9.17 -4.27 3.32
CA LEU A 162 8.17 -4.50 2.27
C LEU A 162 6.97 -5.30 2.80
N PHE A 163 7.23 -6.34 3.59
CA PHE A 163 6.19 -7.14 4.20
C PHE A 163 5.45 -6.37 5.32
N GLY A 164 6.18 -5.82 6.28
CA GLY A 164 5.56 -5.20 7.45
C GLY A 164 4.74 -3.96 7.09
N VAL A 165 5.26 -3.08 6.23
CA VAL A 165 4.53 -1.89 5.79
C VAL A 165 3.27 -2.28 5.03
N SER A 166 3.34 -3.21 4.08
CA SER A 166 2.18 -3.58 3.26
C SER A 166 1.02 -4.18 4.07
N VAL A 167 1.33 -4.98 5.08
CA VAL A 167 0.33 -5.56 5.99
C VAL A 167 -0.23 -4.51 6.94
N LEU A 168 0.62 -3.76 7.64
CA LEU A 168 0.19 -2.78 8.65
C LEU A 168 -0.57 -1.61 8.03
N MET A 169 -0.10 -1.10 6.89
CA MET A 169 -0.81 -0.09 6.12
C MET A 169 -2.18 -0.54 5.66
N GLY A 170 -2.29 -1.83 5.34
CA GLY A 170 -3.55 -2.41 4.93
C GLY A 170 -4.58 -2.49 6.06
N PHE A 171 -4.14 -2.70 7.31
CA PHE A 171 -5.01 -2.57 8.49
C PHE A 171 -5.37 -1.13 8.82
N MET A 172 -4.38 -0.24 8.77
CA MET A 172 -4.56 1.19 9.09
C MET A 172 -5.43 1.93 8.07
N GLY A 173 -5.65 1.35 6.89
CA GLY A 173 -6.58 1.90 5.90
C GLY A 173 -6.21 3.32 5.50
N PHE A 174 -4.93 3.57 5.19
CA PHE A 174 -4.45 4.91 4.81
C PHE A 174 -5.40 5.58 3.83
N ARG A 175 -6.11 6.61 4.33
CA ARG A 175 -6.97 7.54 3.60
C ARG A 175 -8.11 6.94 2.77
N THR A 176 -8.65 5.78 3.15
CA THR A 176 -9.78 5.19 2.41
C THR A 176 -11.08 5.29 3.19
N ILE A 177 -11.95 6.22 2.81
CA ILE A 177 -13.41 6.05 2.96
C ILE A 177 -13.83 5.09 1.84
N GLU A 178 -13.44 3.82 1.94
CA GLU A 178 -14.04 2.78 1.12
C GLU A 178 -15.40 2.48 1.72
N ALA A 179 -16.46 2.50 0.90
CA ALA A 179 -17.77 2.04 1.33
C ALA A 179 -17.60 0.63 1.93
N PRO A 180 -18.14 0.36 3.12
CA PRO A 180 -18.00 -0.96 3.74
C PRO A 180 -18.48 -2.02 2.75
N PRO A 181 -17.77 -3.15 2.63
CA PRO A 181 -18.17 -4.19 1.69
C PRO A 181 -19.60 -4.63 2.02
N GLY A 182 -20.43 -4.76 0.99
CA GLY A 182 -21.79 -5.29 1.14
C GLY A 182 -21.77 -6.66 1.83
N PRO A 183 -22.91 -7.09 2.41
CA PRO A 183 -22.96 -8.33 3.20
C PRO A 183 -22.42 -9.55 2.43
N ILE A 184 -22.70 -9.63 1.13
CA ILE A 184 -22.21 -10.68 0.23
C ILE A 184 -20.69 -10.58 0.01
N GLY A 185 -20.15 -9.37 -0.19
CA GLY A 185 -18.70 -9.18 -0.34
C GLY A 185 -17.94 -9.60 0.92
N ARG A 186 -18.51 -9.31 2.10
CA ARG A 186 -17.94 -9.73 3.38
C ARG A 186 -17.97 -11.24 3.55
N THR A 187 -19.06 -11.92 3.21
CA THR A 187 -19.13 -13.40 3.34
C THR A 187 -18.17 -14.08 2.37
N VAL A 188 -18.07 -13.61 1.12
CA VAL A 188 -17.10 -14.10 0.14
C VAL A 188 -15.67 -13.88 0.64
N GLY A 189 -15.36 -12.70 1.20
CA GLY A 189 -14.04 -12.40 1.75
C GLY A 189 -13.66 -13.29 2.94
N ILE A 190 -14.60 -13.57 3.84
CA ILE A 190 -14.39 -14.50 4.97
C ILE A 190 -14.20 -15.93 4.46
N ALA A 191 -15.02 -16.39 3.53
CA ALA A 191 -14.89 -17.72 2.93
C ALA A 191 -13.55 -17.90 2.22
N ALA A 192 -13.13 -16.90 1.44
CA ALA A 192 -11.82 -16.89 0.78
C ALA A 192 -10.66 -16.91 1.78
N TRP A 193 -10.78 -16.16 2.89
CA TRP A 193 -9.77 -16.17 3.96
C TRP A 193 -9.68 -17.53 4.67
N LEU A 194 -10.80 -18.16 5.01
CA LEU A 194 -10.82 -19.49 5.62
C LEU A 194 -10.25 -20.55 4.69
N LEU A 195 -10.64 -20.51 3.41
CA LEU A 195 -10.12 -21.42 2.40
C LEU A 195 -8.61 -21.21 2.18
N LEU A 196 -8.16 -19.95 2.19
CA LEU A 196 -6.73 -19.62 2.16
C LEU A 196 -5.99 -20.24 3.32
N ALA A 197 -6.51 -20.11 4.54
CA ALA A 197 -5.85 -20.65 5.72
C ALA A 197 -5.74 -22.18 5.63
N ALA A 198 -6.84 -22.85 5.25
CA ALA A 198 -6.86 -24.29 5.04
C ALA A 198 -5.90 -24.76 3.94
N MET A 199 -5.88 -24.08 2.78
CA MET A 199 -4.99 -24.42 1.67
C MET A 199 -3.53 -24.15 2.01
N THR A 200 -3.21 -23.04 2.67
CA THR A 200 -1.84 -22.74 3.10
C THR A 200 -1.36 -23.79 4.09
N TRP A 201 -2.21 -24.17 5.05
CA TRP A 201 -1.90 -25.23 6.01
C TRP A 201 -1.64 -26.57 5.33
N TYR A 202 -2.46 -26.94 4.34
CA TYR A 202 -2.31 -28.18 3.59
C TYR A 202 -1.00 -28.21 2.78
N VAL A 203 -0.75 -27.16 1.99
CA VAL A 203 0.43 -27.09 1.10
C VAL A 203 1.73 -27.04 1.88
N PHE A 204 1.79 -26.23 2.95
CA PHE A 204 2.99 -26.07 3.76
C PHE A 204 3.13 -27.13 4.87
N GLY A 205 2.06 -27.88 5.15
CA GLY A 205 2.04 -29.00 6.08
C GLY A 205 2.78 -30.24 5.61
N VAL A 206 3.06 -30.36 4.32
CA VAL A 206 3.73 -31.53 3.74
C VAL A 206 5.18 -31.62 4.22
N HIS A 207 5.54 -32.77 4.81
CA HIS A 207 6.93 -33.09 5.18
C HIS A 207 7.73 -33.53 3.96
N ARG A 208 8.77 -32.76 3.61
CA ARG A 208 9.84 -33.11 2.64
C ARG A 208 9.28 -33.76 1.36
N PRO A 209 8.70 -32.96 0.44
CA PRO A 209 8.10 -33.50 -0.76
C PRO A 209 9.11 -34.26 -1.62
N SER A 210 8.65 -35.34 -2.25
CA SER A 210 9.45 -36.07 -3.23
C SER A 210 9.73 -35.20 -4.46
N MET A 211 10.82 -35.47 -5.21
CA MET A 211 11.15 -34.69 -6.42
C MET A 211 10.03 -34.69 -7.46
N SER A 212 9.18 -35.74 -7.49
CA SER A 212 8.00 -35.82 -8.36
C SER A 212 6.81 -34.98 -7.87
N GLU A 213 6.68 -34.74 -6.57
CA GLU A 213 5.59 -33.96 -5.97
C GLU A 213 5.90 -32.45 -5.90
N ALA A 214 7.18 -32.09 -5.94
CA ALA A 214 7.64 -30.71 -5.80
C ALA A 214 7.01 -29.73 -6.81
N PRO A 215 6.91 -30.03 -8.13
CA PRO A 215 6.29 -29.11 -9.08
C PRO A 215 4.80 -28.90 -8.82
N LEU A 216 4.10 -29.96 -8.40
CA LEU A 216 2.67 -29.92 -8.08
C LEU A 216 2.42 -29.05 -6.85
N LEU A 217 3.20 -29.23 -5.78
CA LEU A 217 3.07 -28.45 -4.55
C LEU A 217 3.44 -26.98 -4.76
N LEU A 218 4.43 -26.70 -5.61
CA LEU A 218 4.79 -25.33 -5.99
C LEU A 218 3.65 -24.66 -6.78
N GLY A 219 3.01 -25.39 -7.71
CA GLY A 219 1.81 -24.91 -8.39
C GLY A 219 0.64 -24.68 -7.43
N LEU A 220 0.44 -25.57 -6.45
CA LEU A 220 -0.58 -25.42 -5.41
C LEU A 220 -0.33 -24.21 -4.49
N ALA A 221 0.93 -23.82 -4.29
CA ALA A 221 1.27 -22.61 -3.53
C ALA A 221 0.78 -21.31 -4.19
N CYS A 222 0.40 -21.33 -5.48
CA CYS A 222 -0.24 -20.20 -6.14
C CYS A 222 -1.72 -20.03 -5.76
N ILE A 223 -2.38 -21.07 -5.24
CA ILE A 223 -3.81 -21.02 -4.88
C ILE A 223 -4.05 -20.09 -3.66
N PRO A 224 -3.30 -20.20 -2.54
CA PRO A 224 -3.37 -19.22 -1.46
C PRO A 224 -3.19 -17.78 -1.93
N LEU A 225 -2.29 -17.52 -2.89
CA LEU A 225 -2.07 -16.19 -3.45
C LEU A 225 -3.32 -15.65 -4.17
N ALA A 226 -3.98 -16.50 -4.98
CA ALA A 226 -5.23 -16.13 -5.64
C ALA A 226 -6.34 -15.84 -4.61
N LEU A 227 -6.45 -16.68 -3.58
CA LEU A 227 -7.45 -16.51 -2.50
C LEU A 227 -7.19 -15.24 -1.67
N ALA A 228 -5.94 -14.86 -1.42
CA ALA A 228 -5.59 -13.61 -0.76
C ALA A 228 -6.09 -12.41 -1.57
N THR A 229 -5.93 -12.48 -2.89
CA THR A 229 -6.40 -11.45 -3.82
C THR A 229 -7.92 -11.34 -3.81
N VAL A 230 -8.63 -12.49 -3.85
CA VAL A 230 -10.10 -12.52 -3.72
C VAL A 230 -10.55 -11.93 -2.39
N ALA A 231 -9.90 -12.29 -1.28
CA ALA A 231 -10.20 -11.74 0.05
C ALA A 231 -10.00 -10.22 0.12
N THR A 232 -8.93 -9.70 -0.52
CA THR A 232 -8.69 -8.25 -0.63
C THR A 232 -9.77 -7.55 -1.44
N LEU A 233 -10.17 -8.10 -2.59
CA LEU A 233 -11.14 -7.47 -3.50
C LEU A 233 -12.58 -7.49 -2.95
N SER A 234 -12.96 -8.58 -2.27
CA SER A 234 -14.32 -8.79 -1.75
C SER A 234 -14.51 -8.25 -0.32
N GLY A 235 -13.54 -8.47 0.56
CA GLY A 235 -13.58 -8.08 1.97
C GLY A 235 -12.90 -6.74 2.28
N GLY A 236 -12.29 -6.09 1.30
CA GLY A 236 -11.59 -4.82 1.44
C GLY A 236 -10.18 -4.95 2.03
N ASN A 237 -9.54 -3.80 2.25
CA ASN A 237 -8.12 -3.70 2.61
C ASN A 237 -7.75 -4.45 3.91
N ARG A 238 -8.64 -4.42 4.92
CA ARG A 238 -8.42 -5.09 6.20
C ARG A 238 -8.42 -6.62 6.07
N MET A 239 -9.40 -7.17 5.35
CA MET A 239 -9.50 -8.62 5.12
C MET A 239 -8.31 -9.12 4.31
N GLY A 240 -7.88 -8.38 3.29
CA GLY A 240 -6.67 -8.69 2.54
C GLY A 240 -5.41 -8.74 3.40
N SER A 241 -5.28 -7.80 4.34
CA SER A 241 -4.12 -7.73 5.25
C SER A 241 -4.14 -8.85 6.26
N LEU A 242 -5.31 -9.20 6.78
CA LEU A 242 -5.50 -10.36 7.63
C LEU A 242 -5.15 -11.64 6.88
N ALA A 243 -5.58 -11.77 5.62
CA ALA A 243 -5.26 -12.94 4.80
C ALA A 243 -3.75 -13.11 4.58
N VAL A 244 -3.05 -12.04 4.21
CA VAL A 244 -1.58 -12.08 4.06
C VAL A 244 -0.89 -12.37 5.40
N LEU A 245 -1.36 -11.79 6.50
CA LEU A 245 -0.78 -12.03 7.82
C LEU A 245 -0.99 -13.49 8.28
N THR A 246 -2.19 -14.05 8.11
CA THR A 246 -2.48 -15.46 8.41
C THR A 246 -1.63 -16.38 7.54
N MET A 247 -1.54 -16.09 6.25
CA MET A 247 -0.70 -16.84 5.32
C MET A 247 0.76 -16.84 5.77
N ALA A 248 1.32 -15.66 6.07
CA ALA A 248 2.69 -15.52 6.54
C ALA A 248 2.93 -16.28 7.84
N ALA A 249 2.02 -16.19 8.82
CA ALA A 249 2.14 -16.92 10.07
C ALA A 249 2.21 -18.44 9.85
N ILE A 250 1.34 -18.99 8.99
CA ILE A 250 1.34 -20.42 8.64
C ILE A 250 2.63 -20.81 7.92
N VAL A 251 3.04 -20.04 6.91
CA VAL A 251 4.27 -20.31 6.13
C VAL A 251 5.50 -20.27 7.04
N ILE A 252 5.62 -19.28 7.91
CA ILE A 252 6.74 -19.15 8.87
C ILE A 252 6.73 -20.32 9.85
N TYR A 253 5.57 -20.67 10.41
CA TYR A 253 5.45 -21.79 11.34
C TYR A 253 5.91 -23.12 10.73
N HIS A 254 5.46 -23.44 9.51
CA HIS A 254 5.88 -24.65 8.82
C HIS A 254 7.32 -24.61 8.34
N SER A 255 7.81 -23.43 7.92
CA SER A 255 9.20 -23.24 7.51
C SER A 255 10.16 -23.44 8.68
N ASN A 256 9.81 -22.96 9.88
CA ASN A 256 10.58 -23.21 11.10
C ASN A 256 10.63 -24.70 11.46
N ALA A 257 9.57 -25.45 11.15
CA ALA A 257 9.55 -26.90 11.32
C ALA A 257 10.27 -27.68 10.19
N GLY A 258 10.90 -26.99 9.23
CA GLY A 258 11.58 -27.59 8.09
C GLY A 258 10.63 -28.27 7.10
N ARG A 259 9.39 -27.77 6.98
CA ARG A 259 8.32 -28.32 6.13
C ARG A 259 7.91 -27.36 5.04
N GLY A 260 7.19 -27.90 4.05
CA GLY A 260 6.59 -27.14 2.97
C GLY A 260 7.32 -27.28 1.63
N PRO A 261 6.79 -26.63 0.59
CA PRO A 261 7.19 -26.85 -0.81
C PRO A 261 8.63 -26.40 -1.11
N PHE A 262 9.21 -25.55 -0.26
CA PHE A 262 10.54 -24.97 -0.45
C PHE A 262 11.66 -25.78 0.18
N PHE A 263 11.36 -26.77 1.03
CA PHE A 263 12.35 -27.62 1.71
C PHE A 263 12.62 -28.90 0.91
N LEU A 264 13.22 -28.73 -0.28
CA LEU A 264 13.65 -29.83 -1.15
C LEU A 264 15.01 -30.39 -0.73
N ARG A 265 15.24 -31.68 -0.98
CA ARG A 265 16.55 -32.32 -0.78
C ARG A 265 17.56 -31.77 -1.80
N GLY A 266 18.62 -31.13 -1.32
CA GLY A 266 19.72 -30.63 -2.17
C GLY A 266 20.05 -29.15 -2.00
N PHE A 267 19.20 -28.37 -1.31
CA PHE A 267 19.49 -26.98 -0.98
C PHE A 267 20.49 -26.85 0.18
N LEU A 268 21.33 -25.81 0.12
CA LEU A 268 22.24 -25.41 1.19
C LEU A 268 21.42 -24.94 2.42
N PRO A 269 22.01 -25.01 3.63
CA PRO A 269 21.40 -24.44 4.82
C PRO A 269 21.00 -22.97 4.59
N GLY A 270 19.74 -22.61 4.90
CA GLY A 270 19.22 -21.24 4.77
C GLY A 270 18.49 -20.91 3.45
N GLU A 271 18.77 -21.59 2.35
CA GLU A 271 18.13 -21.32 1.05
C GLU A 271 16.60 -21.52 1.04
N PRO A 272 16.03 -22.57 1.67
CA PRO A 272 14.57 -22.76 1.73
C PRO A 272 13.85 -21.61 2.45
N LEU A 273 14.48 -21.05 3.48
CA LEU A 273 13.92 -19.96 4.27
C LEU A 273 13.93 -18.65 3.48
N LEU A 274 15.02 -18.38 2.75
CA LEU A 274 15.11 -17.24 1.84
C LEU A 274 14.04 -17.34 0.74
N LEU A 275 13.79 -18.53 0.20
CA LEU A 275 12.74 -18.75 -0.80
C LEU A 275 11.33 -18.49 -0.24
N ALA A 276 11.07 -18.95 1.00
CA ALA A 276 9.82 -18.66 1.70
C ALA A 276 9.61 -17.15 1.92
N GLN A 277 10.68 -16.41 2.19
CA GLN A 277 10.63 -14.95 2.35
C GLN A 277 10.38 -14.23 1.04
N CYS A 278 11.09 -14.60 -0.02
CA CYS A 278 10.85 -14.08 -1.36
C CYS A 278 9.39 -14.30 -1.77
N TYR A 279 8.82 -15.47 -1.46
CA TYR A 279 7.42 -15.76 -1.68
C TYR A 279 6.50 -14.83 -0.89
N LEU A 280 6.69 -14.68 0.43
CA LEU A 280 5.86 -13.80 1.27
C LEU A 280 5.94 -12.32 0.87
N VAL A 281 7.12 -11.82 0.53
CA VAL A 281 7.29 -10.45 0.06
C VAL A 281 6.64 -10.25 -1.30
N SER A 282 6.77 -11.23 -2.21
CA SER A 282 6.10 -11.19 -3.51
C SER A 282 4.58 -11.17 -3.37
N VAL A 283 4.03 -11.99 -2.48
CA VAL A 283 2.59 -12.00 -2.13
C VAL A 283 2.17 -10.62 -1.62
N ALA A 284 2.92 -10.07 -0.65
CA ALA A 284 2.59 -8.79 -0.02
C ALA A 284 2.66 -7.63 -1.02
N MET A 285 3.69 -7.60 -1.88
CA MET A 285 3.84 -6.62 -2.95
C MET A 285 2.73 -6.75 -3.99
N LEU A 286 2.38 -7.97 -4.42
CA LEU A 286 1.25 -8.17 -5.32
C LEU A 286 -0.03 -7.60 -4.72
N GLN A 287 -0.28 -7.81 -3.42
CA GLN A 287 -1.45 -7.23 -2.77
C GLN A 287 -1.40 -5.70 -2.74
N VAL A 288 -0.23 -5.07 -2.54
CA VAL A 288 -0.09 -3.61 -2.66
C VAL A 288 -0.42 -3.15 -4.08
N PHE A 289 0.13 -3.80 -5.10
CA PHE A 289 -0.16 -3.45 -6.50
C PHE A 289 -1.63 -3.64 -6.85
N VAL A 290 -2.25 -4.76 -6.47
CA VAL A 290 -3.68 -5.00 -6.67
C VAL A 290 -4.51 -3.90 -6.01
N ARG A 291 -4.17 -3.50 -4.78
CA ARG A 291 -4.86 -2.40 -4.08
C ARG A 291 -4.71 -1.08 -4.82
N VAL A 292 -3.50 -0.74 -5.27
CA VAL A 292 -3.25 0.50 -6.03
C VAL A 292 -3.99 0.50 -7.37
N LEU A 293 -3.95 -0.60 -8.12
CA LEU A 293 -4.63 -0.74 -9.41
C LEU A 293 -6.14 -0.69 -9.25
N THR A 294 -6.68 -1.43 -8.28
CA THR A 294 -8.13 -1.42 -7.99
C THR A 294 -8.58 -0.02 -7.54
N ARG A 295 -7.74 0.71 -6.80
CA ARG A 295 -7.98 2.11 -6.47
C ARG A 295 -7.92 3.02 -7.69
N GLY A 296 -6.96 2.84 -8.60
CA GLY A 296 -6.86 3.61 -9.83
C GLY A 296 -8.09 3.41 -10.73
N ILE A 297 -8.66 2.21 -10.75
CA ILE A 297 -9.89 1.88 -11.49
C ILE A 297 -11.13 2.45 -10.77
N ARG A 298 -11.17 2.38 -9.43
CA ARG A 298 -12.31 2.87 -8.61
C ARG A 298 -12.27 4.36 -8.30
N ARG A 299 -11.14 5.03 -8.49
CA ARG A 299 -11.03 6.49 -8.53
C ARG A 299 -11.37 6.90 -9.96
N PRO A 300 -12.60 7.35 -10.24
CA PRO A 300 -12.71 8.40 -11.23
C PRO A 300 -11.80 9.54 -10.74
N ARG A 301 -10.94 10.07 -11.62
CA ARG A 301 -9.84 11.01 -11.39
C ARG A 301 -10.25 12.26 -10.59
N THR A 302 -10.55 12.11 -9.31
CA THR A 302 -11.20 13.08 -8.40
C THR A 302 -10.21 13.79 -7.46
N ALA A 303 -8.93 13.84 -7.83
CA ALA A 303 -7.93 14.54 -7.03
C ALA A 303 -6.75 15.02 -7.90
N GLY A 304 -7.03 15.93 -8.83
CA GLY A 304 -5.99 16.79 -9.38
C GLY A 304 -5.58 17.83 -8.33
N ALA A 305 -4.44 17.61 -7.70
CA ALA A 305 -3.39 18.52 -7.20
C ALA A 305 -3.65 19.95 -6.65
N ASP A 306 -4.87 20.50 -6.61
CA ASP A 306 -5.14 21.80 -6.00
C ASP A 306 -6.17 21.65 -4.89
N GLY A 307 -5.81 22.14 -3.69
CA GLY A 307 -6.55 22.04 -2.42
C GLY A 307 -7.90 22.76 -2.37
N THR A 308 -8.62 22.87 -3.49
CA THR A 308 -9.98 23.38 -3.60
C THR A 308 -10.92 22.19 -3.76
N GLY A 309 -11.43 21.67 -2.64
CA GLY A 309 -12.27 20.47 -2.57
C GLY A 309 -13.61 20.65 -3.26
N GLY A 310 -13.69 20.43 -4.57
CA GLY A 310 -14.94 20.31 -5.32
C GLY A 310 -15.32 18.85 -5.54
N ARG A 311 -16.63 18.56 -5.61
CA ARG A 311 -17.12 17.21 -5.91
C ARG A 311 -17.14 17.02 -7.42
N GLU A 312 -16.25 16.17 -7.94
CA GLU A 312 -16.25 15.83 -9.37
C GLU A 312 -17.24 14.69 -9.65
N THR A 313 -18.12 14.89 -10.63
CA THR A 313 -19.08 13.89 -11.09
C THR A 313 -18.78 13.57 -12.55
N LEU A 314 -18.57 12.28 -12.85
CA LEU A 314 -18.37 11.82 -14.23
C LEU A 314 -19.69 11.78 -14.98
N TYR A 315 -19.60 12.05 -16.27
CA TYR A 315 -20.71 11.89 -17.19
C TYR A 315 -20.25 11.23 -18.50
N ARG A 316 -21.14 10.45 -19.09
CA ARG A 316 -21.04 9.93 -20.45
C ARG A 316 -22.14 10.59 -21.28
N LEU A 317 -21.75 11.38 -22.28
CA LEU A 317 -22.64 11.99 -23.25
C LEU A 317 -22.59 11.19 -24.55
N ASP A 318 -23.72 10.64 -24.97
CA ASP A 318 -23.88 10.06 -26.30
C ASP A 318 -24.14 11.18 -27.31
N LEU A 319 -23.31 11.27 -28.35
CA LEU A 319 -23.41 12.31 -29.38
C LEU A 319 -24.57 12.08 -30.36
N ALA A 320 -25.02 10.84 -30.51
CA ALA A 320 -26.12 10.51 -31.42
C ALA A 320 -27.48 10.83 -30.79
N SER A 321 -27.67 10.46 -29.51
CA SER A 321 -28.94 10.63 -28.79
C SER A 321 -29.00 11.89 -27.92
N GLY A 322 -27.87 12.51 -27.62
CA GLY A 322 -27.79 13.64 -26.69
C GLY A 322 -28.07 13.26 -25.23
N THR A 323 -28.08 11.96 -24.92
CA THR A 323 -28.34 11.46 -23.55
C THR A 323 -27.08 11.53 -22.71
N ILE A 324 -27.26 11.93 -21.44
CA ILE A 324 -26.20 12.04 -20.45
C ILE A 324 -26.44 11.01 -19.35
N VAL A 325 -25.50 10.06 -19.24
CA VAL A 325 -25.46 9.09 -18.16
C VAL A 325 -24.49 9.59 -17.10
N TRP A 326 -25.03 9.92 -15.93
CA TRP A 326 -24.27 10.38 -14.77
C TRP A 326 -23.78 9.21 -13.92
N ASP A 327 -22.51 9.21 -13.54
CA ASP A 327 -21.95 8.29 -12.53
C ASP A 327 -22.20 8.82 -11.11
N ALA A 328 -23.47 9.11 -10.81
CA ALA A 328 -23.93 9.59 -9.50
C ALA A 328 -25.36 9.09 -9.19
N PRO A 329 -25.65 8.81 -7.90
CA PRO A 329 -27.02 8.51 -7.47
C PRO A 329 -27.96 9.69 -7.80
N PRO A 330 -29.27 9.45 -8.00
CA PRO A 330 -30.23 10.45 -8.48
C PRO A 330 -30.17 11.78 -7.71
N ASP A 331 -30.05 11.71 -6.39
CA ASP A 331 -30.03 12.85 -5.47
C ASP A 331 -28.75 13.69 -5.57
N ALA A 332 -27.74 13.16 -6.26
CA ALA A 332 -26.41 13.72 -6.42
C ALA A 332 -26.12 14.17 -7.85
N ARG A 333 -27.08 14.14 -8.77
CA ARG A 333 -26.83 14.52 -10.16
C ARG A 333 -26.75 16.04 -10.28
N PRO A 334 -25.72 16.59 -10.96
CA PRO A 334 -25.60 18.03 -11.18
C PRO A 334 -26.67 18.58 -12.15
N GLY A 335 -27.32 17.71 -12.90
CA GLY A 335 -28.28 18.13 -13.90
C GLY A 335 -29.11 16.98 -14.49
N PRO A 336 -29.99 17.31 -15.45
CA PRO A 336 -30.91 16.38 -16.07
C PRO A 336 -30.20 15.37 -16.99
N GLY A 337 -30.96 14.40 -17.50
CA GLY A 337 -30.44 13.26 -18.27
C GLY A 337 -30.20 13.53 -19.75
N THR A 338 -30.46 14.73 -20.25
CA THR A 338 -30.26 15.09 -21.66
C THR A 338 -29.50 16.41 -21.81
N LEU A 339 -28.74 16.53 -22.89
CA LEU A 339 -27.94 17.71 -23.21
C LEU A 339 -28.81 18.96 -23.40
N ASP A 340 -29.97 18.84 -24.04
CA ASP A 340 -30.85 19.98 -24.27
C ASP A 340 -31.43 20.53 -22.97
N GLU A 341 -31.74 19.66 -22.01
CA GLU A 341 -32.22 20.08 -20.68
C GLU A 341 -31.09 20.74 -19.88
N VAL A 342 -29.87 20.20 -19.96
CA VAL A 342 -28.68 20.84 -19.37
C VAL A 342 -28.50 22.24 -19.94
N LEU A 343 -28.55 22.40 -21.27
CA LEU A 343 -28.35 23.68 -21.93
C LEU A 343 -29.43 24.72 -21.58
N ARG A 344 -30.64 24.29 -21.20
CA ARG A 344 -31.67 25.20 -20.66
C ARG A 344 -31.30 25.71 -19.27
N GLN A 345 -30.63 24.90 -18.45
CA GLN A 345 -30.19 25.26 -17.09
C GLN A 345 -28.89 26.07 -17.07
N VAL A 346 -28.11 26.05 -18.15
CA VAL A 346 -26.87 26.85 -18.27
C VAL A 346 -27.21 28.33 -18.51
N HIS A 347 -26.41 29.23 -17.93
CA HIS A 347 -26.54 30.68 -18.11
C HIS A 347 -26.47 31.08 -19.60
N PRO A 348 -27.32 32.00 -20.10
CA PRO A 348 -27.39 32.36 -21.51
C PRO A 348 -26.03 32.65 -22.18
N ASP A 349 -25.17 33.39 -21.51
CA ASP A 349 -23.82 33.74 -22.00
C ASP A 349 -22.90 32.52 -22.20
N ASP A 350 -23.07 31.48 -21.38
CA ASP A 350 -22.16 30.33 -21.33
C ASP A 350 -22.65 29.17 -22.24
N ARG A 351 -23.92 29.22 -22.70
CA ARG A 351 -24.58 28.16 -23.49
C ARG A 351 -23.86 27.87 -24.80
N GLN A 352 -23.47 28.92 -25.52
CA GLN A 352 -22.85 28.78 -26.83
C GLN A 352 -21.42 28.21 -26.68
N GLY A 353 -20.67 28.72 -25.70
CA GLY A 353 -19.34 28.19 -25.37
C GLY A 353 -19.38 26.71 -24.96
N LEU A 354 -20.37 26.29 -24.16
CA LEU A 354 -20.52 24.89 -23.78
C LEU A 354 -20.92 24.00 -24.97
N ARG A 355 -21.81 24.46 -25.85
CA ARG A 355 -22.19 23.73 -27.08
C ARG A 355 -21.00 23.53 -28.02
N ASP A 356 -20.26 24.60 -28.28
CA ASP A 356 -19.12 24.57 -29.18
C ASP A 356 -18.02 23.69 -28.61
N ARG A 357 -17.80 23.79 -27.29
CA ARG A 357 -16.92 22.89 -26.57
C ARG A 357 -17.37 21.44 -26.76
N LEU A 358 -18.61 21.07 -26.44
CA LEU A 358 -19.10 19.69 -26.52
C LEU A 358 -19.07 19.09 -27.94
N ARG A 359 -19.11 19.94 -28.99
CA ARG A 359 -18.96 19.51 -30.40
C ARG A 359 -17.52 19.42 -30.87
N ALA A 360 -16.56 20.01 -30.15
CA ALA A 360 -15.15 19.96 -30.52
C ALA A 360 -14.61 18.51 -30.45
N ALA A 361 -13.89 18.11 -31.49
CA ALA A 361 -13.24 16.80 -31.59
C ALA A 361 -11.89 16.78 -30.87
N ASP A 362 -11.43 15.57 -30.51
CA ASP A 362 -10.12 15.35 -29.90
C ASP A 362 -9.01 15.98 -30.77
N GLY A 363 -8.15 16.79 -30.15
CA GLY A 363 -7.08 17.55 -30.83
C GLY A 363 -7.38 19.04 -31.05
N THR A 364 -8.57 19.54 -30.69
CA THR A 364 -8.86 20.99 -30.75
C THR A 364 -8.07 21.73 -29.64
N PRO A 365 -7.25 22.74 -29.99
CA PRO A 365 -6.46 23.48 -29.00
C PRO A 365 -7.37 24.16 -27.96
N GLY A 366 -7.10 23.91 -26.67
CA GLY A 366 -7.88 24.45 -25.54
C GLY A 366 -8.87 23.48 -24.89
N LEU A 367 -9.06 22.27 -25.44
CA LEU A 367 -9.89 21.22 -24.82
C LEU A 367 -9.36 20.74 -23.46
N GLU A 368 -8.04 20.76 -23.26
CA GLU A 368 -7.40 20.39 -21.99
C GLU A 368 -7.61 21.44 -20.88
N ARG A 369 -8.01 22.66 -21.24
CA ARG A 369 -8.24 23.72 -20.25
C ARG A 369 -9.60 23.54 -19.58
N PRO A 370 -9.67 23.71 -18.24
CA PRO A 370 -10.95 23.74 -17.53
C PRO A 370 -11.87 24.83 -18.10
N PHE A 371 -13.14 24.49 -18.35
CA PHE A 371 -14.14 25.46 -18.82
C PHE A 371 -15.17 25.70 -17.72
N PRO A 372 -15.11 26.85 -17.02
CA PRO A 372 -16.14 27.21 -16.06
C PRO A 372 -17.42 27.64 -16.77
N PHE A 373 -18.56 27.15 -16.30
CA PHE A 373 -19.89 27.57 -16.76
C PHE A 373 -20.86 27.66 -15.58
N ARG A 374 -21.89 28.50 -15.69
CA ARG A 374 -22.88 28.71 -14.63
C ARG A 374 -24.13 27.86 -14.87
N LEU A 375 -24.53 27.09 -13.86
CA LEU A 375 -25.72 26.23 -13.88
C LEU A 375 -26.76 26.74 -12.88
N ALA A 376 -28.03 26.81 -13.29
CA ALA A 376 -29.14 27.23 -12.46
C ALA A 376 -29.55 26.12 -11.48
N THR A 377 -29.40 26.40 -10.18
CA THR A 377 -29.77 25.47 -9.09
C THR A 377 -31.14 25.79 -8.48
N ALA A 378 -31.55 27.06 -8.53
CA ALA A 378 -32.84 27.58 -8.10
C ALA A 378 -33.17 28.85 -8.93
N PRO A 379 -34.41 29.39 -8.89
CA PRO A 379 -34.70 30.68 -9.52
C PRO A 379 -33.72 31.74 -9.01
N ASP A 380 -32.96 32.34 -9.92
CA ASP A 380 -31.94 33.37 -9.64
C ASP A 380 -30.67 32.93 -8.88
N GLN A 381 -30.46 31.61 -8.68
CA GLN A 381 -29.24 31.10 -8.05
C GLN A 381 -28.37 30.30 -9.03
N TRP A 382 -27.19 30.85 -9.32
CA TRP A 382 -26.21 30.27 -10.25
C TRP A 382 -25.05 29.61 -9.49
N THR A 383 -24.78 28.35 -9.79
CA THR A 383 -23.60 27.61 -9.29
C THR A 383 -22.57 27.52 -10.41
N THR A 384 -21.32 27.91 -10.12
CA THR A 384 -20.23 27.78 -11.08
C THR A 384 -19.73 26.35 -11.10
N VAL A 385 -19.95 25.64 -12.21
CA VAL A 385 -19.48 24.28 -12.47
C VAL A 385 -18.28 24.37 -13.39
N VAL A 386 -17.27 23.53 -13.16
CA VAL A 386 -16.10 23.47 -14.04
C VAL A 386 -16.11 22.16 -14.81
N ASP A 387 -16.19 22.25 -16.14
CA ASP A 387 -16.00 21.10 -17.02
C ASP A 387 -14.51 20.77 -17.11
N LEU A 388 -14.16 19.55 -16.72
CA LEU A 388 -12.81 19.01 -16.65
C LEU A 388 -12.67 17.80 -17.58
N ASN A 389 -11.51 17.72 -18.21
CA ASN A 389 -10.88 16.53 -18.78
C ASN A 389 -11.82 15.66 -19.65
N ARG A 390 -11.85 15.94 -20.95
CA ARG A 390 -12.66 15.21 -21.94
C ARG A 390 -11.83 14.25 -22.78
N GLY A 391 -12.42 13.11 -23.11
CA GLY A 391 -12.00 12.25 -24.20
C GLY A 391 -13.20 11.80 -25.02
N ALA A 392 -13.14 11.95 -26.34
CA ALA A 392 -14.11 11.32 -27.24
C ALA A 392 -13.68 9.87 -27.51
N MET A 393 -14.62 8.94 -27.42
CA MET A 393 -14.37 7.53 -27.73
C MET A 393 -15.42 7.02 -28.70
N MET A 394 -14.98 6.17 -29.62
CA MET A 394 -15.86 5.41 -30.50
C MET A 394 -16.25 4.11 -29.80
N GLY A 395 -17.55 3.94 -29.56
CA GLY A 395 -18.14 2.70 -29.04
C GLY A 395 -18.87 1.89 -30.12
N PRO A 396 -19.40 0.72 -29.74
CA PRO A 396 -20.23 -0.11 -30.62
C PRO A 396 -21.50 0.61 -31.11
N ASP A 397 -22.07 1.47 -30.26
CA ASP A 397 -23.34 2.18 -30.50
C ASP A 397 -23.14 3.61 -31.05
N GLY A 398 -21.90 4.04 -31.31
CA GLY A 398 -21.56 5.38 -31.81
C GLY A 398 -20.51 6.12 -31.00
N ALA A 399 -20.27 7.38 -31.36
CA ALA A 399 -19.33 8.26 -30.67
C ALA A 399 -19.93 8.77 -29.35
N PHE A 400 -19.18 8.66 -28.26
CA PHE A 400 -19.56 9.21 -26.97
C PHE A 400 -18.41 10.00 -26.36
N ILE A 401 -18.76 10.97 -25.51
CA ILE A 401 -17.83 11.81 -24.77
C ILE A 401 -17.85 11.37 -23.32
N ILE A 402 -16.67 11.17 -22.74
CA ILE A 402 -16.50 11.06 -21.29
C ILE A 402 -15.89 12.38 -20.80
N GLY A 403 -16.48 12.95 -19.75
CA GLY A 403 -15.94 14.12 -19.05
C GLY A 403 -16.28 14.09 -17.57
N SER A 404 -15.70 15.01 -16.79
CA SER A 404 -16.07 15.22 -15.40
C SER A 404 -16.47 16.66 -15.13
N TRP A 405 -17.49 16.86 -14.32
CA TRP A 405 -17.90 18.18 -13.85
C TRP A 405 -17.54 18.35 -12.39
N ARG A 406 -16.82 19.42 -12.07
CA ARG A 406 -16.50 19.80 -10.70
C ARG A 406 -17.51 20.79 -10.17
N LEU A 407 -18.28 20.36 -9.17
CA LEU A 407 -19.16 21.21 -8.40
C LEU A 407 -18.38 21.84 -7.24
N PRO A 408 -18.63 23.12 -6.90
CA PRO A 408 -18.13 23.70 -5.66
C PRO A 408 -18.81 22.98 -4.48
N THR A 409 -18.05 22.61 -3.45
CA THR A 409 -18.66 22.10 -2.22
C THR A 409 -19.60 23.16 -1.65
N PRO A 410 -20.82 22.79 -1.21
CA PRO A 410 -21.65 23.70 -0.46
C PRO A 410 -20.87 24.10 0.80
N HIS A 411 -20.56 25.39 0.93
CA HIS A 411 -20.19 25.93 2.22
C HIS A 411 -21.43 25.78 3.12
N HIS A 412 -21.43 24.76 3.99
CA HIS A 412 -22.25 24.80 5.18
C HIS A 412 -21.74 25.97 6.01
N GLY A 413 -22.42 27.11 5.90
CA GLY A 413 -22.26 28.22 6.81
C GLY A 413 -22.81 27.84 8.19
N ALA A 414 -21.99 28.15 9.20
CA ALA A 414 -22.19 28.05 10.65
C ALA A 414 -22.13 26.64 11.26
#